data_AF-A0AAW0APC9-F1
#
_entry.id   AF-A0AAW0APC9-F1
#
_cell.length_a   1.000
_cell.length_b   1.000
_cell.length_c   1.000
_cell.angle_alpha   90.00
_cell.angle_beta   90.00
_cell.angle_gamma   90.00
#
_symmetry.space_group_name_H-M   'P 1'
#
loop_
_entity.id
_entity.type
_entity.pdbx_description
1 polymer ?
#
loop_
_entity_poly.entity_id
_entity_poly.type
_entity_poly.pdbx_seq_one_letter_code
_entity_poly.pdbx_strand_id
1 'polypeptide(L)'
;MRMVLFFGVAVTTRILALISQQIVTDVGGFYSVWRCDELLSVLTDAIEAESRYPLCSASGTNASKVFVAVLANARSDSLGYGSAVRVCQGMALWFPLLFHTVGMEFYLIKSEEANSQRQGFVLEPRNNDQDSTLLS
;
A
#
# COMPACT_ATOMS: atom_id res chain seq x y z
N MET A 1 -20.79 -2.80 6.56
CA MET A 1 -19.99 -1.56 6.43
C MET A 1 -18.48 -1.82 6.31
N ARG A 2 -17.88 -2.74 7.08
CA ARG A 2 -16.43 -3.06 7.02
C ARG A 2 -15.93 -3.45 5.61
N MET A 3 -16.74 -4.20 4.83
CA MET A 3 -16.37 -4.68 3.49
C MET A 3 -16.13 -3.55 2.46
N VAL A 4 -16.92 -2.47 2.50
CA VAL A 4 -16.78 -1.32 1.56
C VAL A 4 -15.45 -0.60 1.78
N LEU A 5 -15.00 -0.52 3.03
CA LEU A 5 -13.72 0.11 3.38
C LEU A 5 -12.52 -0.71 2.87
N PHE A 6 -12.61 -2.05 2.87
CA PHE A 6 -11.57 -2.91 2.30
C PHE A 6 -11.46 -2.76 0.77
N PHE A 7 -12.58 -2.61 0.05
CA PHE A 7 -12.52 -2.28 -1.37
C PHE A 7 -11.90 -0.89 -1.62
N GLY A 8 -12.11 0.06 -0.70
CA GLY A 8 -11.44 1.36 -0.70
C GLY A 8 -9.91 1.25 -0.61
N VAL A 9 -9.38 0.32 0.18
CA VAL A 9 -7.91 0.07 0.28
C VAL A 9 -7.33 -0.31 -1.09
N ALA A 10 -7.99 -1.19 -1.84
CA ALA A 10 -7.50 -1.63 -3.15
C ALA A 10 -7.43 -0.46 -4.15
N VAL A 11 -8.45 0.39 -4.20
CA VAL A 11 -8.49 1.56 -5.08
C VAL A 11 -7.44 2.58 -4.68
N THR A 12 -7.36 2.92 -3.40
CA THR A 12 -6.40 3.92 -2.88
C THR A 12 -4.95 3.46 -3.02
N THR A 13 -4.68 2.16 -2.88
CA THR A 13 -3.35 1.58 -3.16
C THR A 13 -2.89 1.85 -4.59
N ARG A 14 -3.78 1.72 -5.58
CA ARG A 14 -3.43 1.97 -7.00
C ARG A 14 -3.12 3.43 -7.24
N ILE A 15 -3.92 4.34 -6.68
CA ILE A 15 -3.71 5.78 -6.82
C ILE A 15 -2.38 6.20 -6.17
N LEU A 16 -2.13 5.73 -4.94
CA LEU A 16 -0.88 6.02 -4.23
C LEU A 16 0.34 5.43 -4.93
N ALA A 17 0.24 4.25 -5.55
CA ALA A 17 1.32 3.67 -6.33
C ALA A 17 1.71 4.55 -7.53
N LEU A 18 0.74 5.12 -8.25
CA LEU A 18 1.02 6.00 -9.39
C LEU A 18 1.66 7.32 -8.96
N ILE A 19 1.12 7.93 -7.90
CA ILE A 19 1.64 9.20 -7.37
C ILE A 19 3.07 9.01 -6.83
N SER A 20 3.29 7.96 -6.04
CA SER A 20 4.61 7.67 -5.47
C SER A 20 5.67 7.41 -6.53
N GLN A 21 5.33 6.71 -7.62
CA GLN A 21 6.25 6.51 -8.75
C GLN A 21 6.70 7.84 -9.35
N GLN A 22 5.80 8.81 -9.52
CA GLN A 22 6.19 10.13 -10.04
C GLN A 22 7.08 10.88 -9.05
N ILE A 23 6.72 10.90 -7.77
CA ILE A 23 7.50 11.57 -6.72
C ILE A 23 8.92 10.99 -6.64
N VAL A 24 9.06 9.67 -6.61
CA VAL A 24 10.37 8.98 -6.58
C VAL A 24 11.21 9.35 -7.81
N THR A 25 10.56 9.51 -8.95
CA THR A 25 11.23 9.89 -10.19
C THR A 25 11.65 11.35 -10.23
N ASP A 26 10.90 12.24 -9.60
CA ASP A 26 11.24 13.68 -9.49
C ASP A 26 12.33 13.94 -8.44
N VAL A 27 12.27 13.24 -7.29
CA VAL A 27 13.29 13.34 -6.25
C VAL A 27 14.60 12.68 -6.70
N GLY A 28 14.51 11.54 -7.38
CA GLY A 28 15.66 10.75 -7.77
C GLY A 28 16.38 10.09 -6.58
N GLY A 29 17.48 9.39 -6.85
CA GLY A 29 18.33 8.81 -5.80
C GLY A 29 17.80 7.51 -5.16
N PHE A 30 16.70 6.96 -5.66
CA PHE A 30 16.19 5.65 -5.23
C PHE A 30 16.68 4.54 -6.17
N TYR A 31 17.11 3.43 -5.59
CA TYR A 31 17.62 2.28 -6.34
C TYR A 31 16.93 1.01 -5.87
N SER A 32 16.58 0.13 -6.80
CA SER A 32 16.14 -1.22 -6.49
C SER A 32 17.19 -2.23 -6.90
N VAL A 33 17.30 -3.31 -6.14
CA VAL A 33 18.22 -4.41 -6.44
C VAL A 33 17.57 -5.35 -7.45
N TRP A 34 18.26 -5.63 -8.55
CA TRP A 34 17.85 -6.59 -9.57
C TRP A 34 18.90 -7.69 -9.72
N ARG A 35 18.46 -8.88 -10.09
CA ARG A 35 19.35 -9.98 -10.50
C ARG A 35 19.66 -9.86 -11.98
N CYS A 36 20.87 -10.25 -12.39
CA CYS A 36 21.27 -10.15 -13.79
C CYS A 36 20.43 -11.05 -14.73
N ASP A 37 19.96 -12.21 -14.25
CA ASP A 37 19.06 -13.07 -15.03
C ASP A 37 17.69 -12.42 -15.28
N GLU A 38 17.14 -11.76 -14.26
CA GLU A 38 15.90 -10.99 -14.38
C GLU A 38 16.08 -9.77 -15.28
N LEU A 39 17.21 -9.08 -15.16
CA LEU A 39 17.53 -7.90 -15.97
C LEU A 39 17.62 -8.26 -17.47
N LEU A 40 18.32 -9.34 -17.82
CA LEU A 40 18.42 -9.81 -19.21
C LEU A 40 17.08 -10.29 -19.78
N SER A 41 16.13 -10.69 -18.93
CA SER A 41 14.78 -11.03 -19.38
C SER A 41 13.92 -9.81 -19.68
N VAL A 42 14.17 -8.68 -19.00
CA VAL A 42 13.43 -7.41 -19.18
C VAL A 42 14.04 -6.55 -20.27
N LEU A 43 15.37 -6.57 -20.40
CA LEU A 43 16.12 -5.82 -21.39
C LEU A 43 16.48 -6.76 -22.54
N THR A 44 15.66 -6.75 -23.60
CA THR A 44 15.83 -7.60 -24.78
C THR A 44 17.09 -7.27 -25.59
N ASP A 45 17.59 -6.04 -25.48
CA ASP A 45 18.81 -5.60 -26.16
C ASP A 45 20.07 -5.94 -25.35
N ALA A 46 20.74 -7.02 -25.74
CA ALA A 46 21.94 -7.50 -25.07
C ALA A 46 23.11 -6.50 -25.10
N ILE A 47 23.23 -5.70 -26.17
CA ILE A 47 24.29 -4.68 -26.31
C ILE A 47 24.07 -3.54 -25.31
N GLU A 48 22.82 -3.14 -25.10
CA GLU A 48 22.47 -2.10 -24.14
C GLU A 48 22.65 -2.59 -22.69
N ALA A 49 22.30 -3.85 -22.43
CA ALA A 49 22.52 -4.50 -21.15
C ALA A 49 24.02 -4.56 -20.79
N GLU A 50 24.87 -4.92 -21.74
CA GLU A 50 26.33 -4.97 -21.57
C GLU A 50 26.93 -3.58 -21.33
N SER A 51 26.46 -2.57 -22.07
CA SER A 51 26.93 -1.18 -21.92
C SER A 51 26.56 -0.58 -20.56
N ARG A 52 25.30 -0.77 -20.11
CA ARG A 52 24.82 -0.19 -18.85
C ARG A 52 25.21 -1.01 -17.63
N TYR A 53 25.33 -2.34 -17.79
CA TYR A 53 25.55 -3.29 -16.70
C TYR A 53 26.62 -4.35 -17.07
N PRO A 54 27.90 -3.96 -17.20
CA PRO A 54 28.97 -4.86 -17.62
C PRO A 54 29.22 -6.02 -16.63
N LEU A 55 28.80 -5.84 -15.36
CA LEU A 55 28.83 -6.90 -14.34
C LEU A 55 27.93 -8.10 -14.68
N CYS A 56 26.91 -7.90 -15.53
CA CYS A 56 25.98 -8.96 -15.93
C CYS A 56 26.41 -9.70 -17.22
N SER A 57 27.32 -9.12 -18.02
CA SER A 57 27.83 -9.72 -19.27
C SER A 57 29.23 -10.32 -19.14
N ALA A 58 29.91 -10.10 -18.01
CA ALA A 58 31.25 -10.62 -17.77
C ALA A 58 31.32 -12.15 -17.90
N SER A 59 32.17 -12.63 -18.81
CA SER A 59 32.35 -14.05 -19.10
C SER A 59 32.77 -14.83 -17.84
N GLY A 60 31.99 -15.86 -17.48
CA GLY A 60 32.23 -16.70 -16.30
C GLY A 60 31.47 -16.29 -15.03
N THR A 61 30.67 -15.23 -15.08
CA THR A 61 29.79 -14.85 -13.96
C THR A 61 28.46 -15.61 -14.01
N ASN A 62 28.05 -16.16 -12.87
CA ASN A 62 26.72 -16.74 -12.74
C ASN A 62 25.70 -15.62 -12.60
N ALA A 63 25.00 -15.26 -13.69
CA ALA A 63 23.97 -14.20 -13.71
C ALA A 63 22.90 -14.38 -12.62
N SER A 64 22.68 -15.60 -12.14
CA SER A 64 21.75 -15.92 -11.06
C SER A 64 22.21 -15.44 -9.66
N LYS A 65 23.53 -15.25 -9.45
CA LYS A 65 24.14 -14.88 -8.16
C LYS A 65 24.63 -13.43 -8.11
N VAL A 66 24.57 -12.71 -9.23
CA VAL A 66 25.02 -11.32 -9.33
C VAL A 66 23.80 -10.40 -9.20
N PHE A 67 23.96 -9.39 -8.36
CA PHE A 67 22.94 -8.38 -8.09
C PHE A 67 23.47 -7.00 -8.48
N VAL A 68 22.61 -6.20 -9.09
CA VAL A 68 22.94 -4.86 -9.57
C VAL A 68 21.86 -3.87 -9.14
N ALA A 69 22.28 -2.66 -8.80
CA ALA A 69 21.38 -1.58 -8.45
C ALA A 69 20.89 -0.87 -9.71
N VAL A 70 19.58 -0.78 -9.88
CA VAL A 70 18.91 -0.06 -10.97
C VAL A 70 18.22 1.16 -10.41
N LEU A 71 18.47 2.33 -11.01
CA LEU A 71 17.80 3.57 -10.65
C LEU A 71 16.29 3.47 -10.87
N ALA A 72 15.52 3.85 -9.86
CA ALA A 72 14.06 3.93 -9.93
C ALA A 72 13.65 5.18 -10.70
N ASN A 73 13.14 5.00 -11.92
CA ASN A 73 12.69 6.12 -12.75
C ASN A 73 11.51 5.67 -13.63
N ALA A 74 10.31 6.13 -13.28
CA ALA A 74 9.07 5.80 -13.98
C ALA A 74 8.93 6.45 -15.37
N ARG A 75 9.78 7.43 -15.70
CA ARG A 75 9.85 8.10 -17.01
C ARG A 75 10.91 7.50 -17.94
N SER A 76 11.69 6.53 -17.45
CA SER A 76 12.76 5.87 -18.21
C SER A 76 12.28 4.56 -18.86
N ASP A 77 13.21 3.67 -19.19
CA ASP A 77 12.94 2.38 -19.79
C ASP A 77 12.13 1.44 -18.87
N SER A 78 11.65 0.33 -19.44
CA SER A 78 10.89 -0.71 -18.73
C SER A 78 11.56 -1.17 -17.44
N LEU A 79 12.90 -1.21 -17.43
CA LEU A 79 13.70 -1.59 -16.27
C LEU A 79 13.62 -0.54 -15.15
N GLY A 80 13.73 0.75 -15.48
CA GLY A 80 13.63 1.83 -14.50
C GLY A 80 12.19 2.03 -14.00
N TYR A 81 11.20 1.79 -14.85
CA TYR A 81 9.80 1.73 -14.44
C TYR A 81 9.56 0.58 -13.45
N GLY A 82 10.03 -0.62 -13.76
CA GLY A 82 9.94 -1.78 -12.86
C GLY A 82 10.66 -1.53 -11.52
N SER A 83 11.79 -0.81 -11.54
CA SER A 83 12.49 -0.40 -10.32
C SER A 83 11.64 0.57 -9.48
N ALA A 84 11.04 1.59 -10.11
CA ALA A 84 10.17 2.55 -9.44
C ALA A 84 8.94 1.88 -8.80
N VAL A 85 8.33 0.92 -9.49
CA VAL A 85 7.19 0.14 -8.96
C VAL A 85 7.61 -0.61 -7.69
N ARG A 86 8.72 -1.35 -7.71
CA ARG A 86 9.19 -2.15 -6.57
C ARG A 86 9.49 -1.30 -5.34
N VAL A 87 10.16 -0.16 -5.53
CA VAL A 87 10.47 0.77 -4.43
C VAL A 87 9.19 1.32 -3.81
N CYS A 88 8.18 1.64 -4.62
CA CYS A 88 6.94 2.25 -4.15
C CYS A 88 5.92 1.25 -3.58
N GLN A 89 6.00 -0.04 -3.95
CA GLN A 89 4.94 -1.00 -3.67
C GLN A 89 4.67 -1.23 -2.16
N GLY A 90 5.73 -1.24 -1.34
CA GLY A 90 5.55 -1.36 0.11
C GLY A 90 4.77 -0.19 0.69
N MET A 91 5.21 1.04 0.38
CA MET A 91 4.56 2.27 0.84
C MET A 91 3.12 2.37 0.34
N ALA A 92 2.90 2.06 -0.94
CA ALA A 92 1.58 2.11 -1.55
C ALA A 92 0.58 1.13 -0.91
N LEU A 93 1.03 0.03 -0.30
CA LEU A 93 0.17 -0.94 0.39
C LEU A 93 -0.09 -0.54 1.85
N TRP A 94 0.97 -0.18 2.59
CA TRP A 94 0.87 0.07 4.03
C TRP A 94 0.10 1.35 4.36
N PHE A 95 0.32 2.44 3.62
CA PHE A 95 -0.34 3.72 3.89
C PHE A 95 -1.87 3.66 3.82
N PRO A 96 -2.47 3.19 2.71
CA PRO A 96 -3.92 3.12 2.63
C PRO A 96 -4.50 2.09 3.59
N LEU A 97 -3.79 0.99 3.89
CA LEU A 97 -4.23 0.01 4.88
C LEU A 97 -4.36 0.65 6.28
N LEU A 98 -3.32 1.37 6.73
CA LEU A 98 -3.34 2.07 8.02
C LEU A 98 -4.39 3.18 8.04
N PHE A 99 -4.51 3.94 6.95
CA PHE A 99 -5.49 5.02 6.85
C PHE A 99 -6.93 4.52 6.99
N HIS A 100 -7.28 3.42 6.30
CA HIS A 100 -8.64 2.88 6.36
C HIS A 100 -8.92 2.17 7.69
N THR A 101 -7.94 1.49 8.27
CA THR A 101 -8.11 0.82 9.58
C THR A 101 -8.27 1.83 10.70
N VAL A 102 -7.37 2.81 10.81
CA VAL A 102 -7.46 3.87 11.83
C VAL A 102 -8.69 4.74 11.60
N GLY A 103 -8.96 5.13 10.35
CA GLY A 103 -10.14 5.93 10.00
C GLY A 103 -11.45 5.22 10.36
N MET A 104 -11.50 3.89 10.20
CA MET A 104 -12.67 3.10 10.59
C MET A 104 -12.89 3.10 12.10
N GLU A 105 -11.85 2.82 12.89
CA GLU A 105 -11.97 2.78 14.35
C GLU A 105 -12.38 4.14 14.90
N PHE A 106 -11.81 5.23 14.36
CA PHE A 106 -12.20 6.58 14.72
C PHE A 106 -13.68 6.87 14.38
N TYR A 107 -14.15 6.42 13.21
CA TYR A 107 -15.54 6.57 12.81
C TYR A 107 -16.49 5.81 13.74
N LEU A 108 -16.14 4.58 14.15
CA LEU A 108 -16.95 3.79 15.06
C LEU A 108 -17.06 4.43 16.44
N ILE A 109 -15.94 4.88 17.02
CA ILE A 109 -15.92 5.57 18.32
C ILE A 109 -16.84 6.80 18.29
N LYS A 110 -16.76 7.59 17.22
CA LYS A 110 -17.61 8.79 17.08
C LYS A 110 -19.08 8.47 16.87
N SER A 111 -19.38 7.41 16.10
CA SER A 111 -20.76 6.98 15.91
C SER A 111 -21.36 6.41 17.20
N GLU A 112 -20.59 5.69 18.00
CA GLU A 112 -21.02 5.16 19.29
C GLU A 112 -21.27 6.28 20.30
N GLU A 113 -20.36 7.27 20.39
CA GLU A 113 -20.52 8.47 21.22
C GLU A 113 -21.81 9.22 20.86
N ALA A 114 -22.05 9.46 19.57
CA ALA A 114 -23.25 10.14 19.10
C ALA A 114 -24.54 9.34 19.34
N ASN A 115 -24.49 8.00 19.24
CA ASN A 115 -25.63 7.14 19.50
C ASN A 115 -25.93 7.03 21.01
N SER A 116 -24.91 6.97 21.86
CA SER A 116 -25.05 7.00 23.32
C SER A 116 -25.71 8.29 23.79
N GLN A 117 -25.34 9.44 23.21
CA GLN A 117 -26.01 10.72 23.50
C GLN A 117 -27.50 10.68 23.13
N ARG A 118 -27.87 10.04 22.02
CA ARG A 118 -29.29 9.88 21.64
C ARG A 118 -30.06 8.97 22.60
N GLN A 119 -29.45 7.88 23.07
CA GLN A 119 -30.11 6.95 24.00
C GLN A 119 -30.17 7.47 25.44
N GLY A 120 -29.24 8.36 25.84
CA GLY A 120 -29.29 9.06 27.13
C GLY A 120 -30.54 9.94 27.34
N PHE A 121 -31.23 10.32 26.26
CA PHE A 121 -32.52 11.03 26.32
C PHE A 121 -33.75 10.09 26.33
N VAL A 122 -33.58 8.77 26.23
CA VAL A 122 -34.69 7.80 26.07
C VAL A 122 -34.74 6.71 27.15
N LEU A 123 -33.74 6.60 28.03
CA LEU A 123 -33.75 5.61 29.11
C LEU A 123 -34.09 6.24 30.47
N GLU A 124 -35.35 6.60 30.65
CA GLU A 124 -35.95 6.42 31.97
C GLU A 124 -36.27 4.92 32.08
N PRO A 125 -35.69 4.18 33.04
CA PRO A 125 -36.08 2.79 33.25
C PRO A 125 -37.57 2.78 33.59
N ARG A 126 -38.39 2.17 32.73
CA ARG A 126 -39.80 1.91 33.05
C ARG A 126 -39.82 1.04 34.29
N ASN A 127 -40.14 1.65 35.43
CA ASN A 127 -40.24 1.01 36.73
C ASN A 127 -41.29 -0.10 36.65
N ASN A 128 -40.85 -1.35 36.50
CA ASN A 128 -41.73 -2.52 36.49
C ASN A 128 -42.18 -2.91 37.91
N ASP A 129 -41.78 -2.18 38.95
CA ASP A 129 -42.16 -2.48 40.34
C ASP A 129 -43.58 -1.98 40.70
N GLN A 130 -44.24 -1.28 39.79
CA GLN A 130 -45.60 -0.74 40.01
C GLN A 130 -46.72 -1.69 39.56
N ASP A 131 -46.39 -2.79 38.86
CA ASP A 131 -47.36 -3.79 38.40
C ASP A 131 -47.51 -4.96 39.40
N SER A 132 -46.56 -5.13 40.32
CA SER A 132 -46.60 -6.17 41.36
C SER A 132 -47.42 -5.76 42.60
N THR A 133 -47.72 -4.48 42.78
CA THR A 133 -48.54 -3.98 43.92
C THR A 133 -50.04 -3.90 43.63
N LEU A 134 -50.47 -4.14 42.39
CA LEU A 134 -51.89 -4.21 42.01
C LEU A 134 -52.43 -5.65 41.95
N LEU A 135 -51.58 -6.64 42.25
CA LEU A 135 -51.91 -8.09 42.22
C LEU A 135 -51.69 -8.81 43.56
N SER A 136 -51.56 -8.09 44.67
CA SER A 136 -51.51 -8.67 46.02
C SER A 136 -52.41 -7.96 47.02
#